data_AF-A0A9N9YZG6-F1
#
_entry.id   AF-A0A9N9YZG6-F1
#
_cell.length_a   1.000
_cell.length_b   1.000
_cell.length_c   1.000
_cell.angle_alpha   90.00
_cell.angle_beta   90.00
_cell.angle_gamma   90.00
#
_symmetry.space_group_name_H-M   'P 1'
#
loop_
_entity.id
_entity.type
_entity.pdbx_description
1 polymer ?
#
loop_
_entity_poly.entity_id
_entity_poly.type
_entity_poly.pdbx_seq_one_letter_code
_entity_poly.pdbx_strand_id
1 'polypeptide(L)'
;MGKAIHGAWNSFKWEPFPEYDGKKSVVYRSADGKIVAGAAHEKGKATLVYPCDEFFFVTEGWIKCEPEGQEAFTATKGDVVYFERGTKVNFEFSEDFYNVAIFISTDGEKVSLV
;
A
#
# COMPACT_ATOMS: atom_id res chain seq x y z
N MET A 1 -7.17 15.01 22.93
CA MET A 1 -8.25 14.02 22.79
C MET A 1 -8.03 13.29 21.48
N GLY A 2 -8.01 11.95 21.46
CA GLY A 2 -7.82 11.19 20.22
C GLY A 2 -9.04 11.32 19.30
N LYS A 3 -8.83 11.19 17.98
CA LYS A 3 -9.90 11.15 16.97
C LYS A 3 -10.03 9.72 16.44
N ALA A 4 -11.27 9.22 16.33
CA ALA A 4 -11.55 7.99 15.59
C ALA A 4 -11.97 8.34 14.15
N ILE A 5 -11.41 7.64 13.17
CA ILE A 5 -11.77 7.74 11.75
C ILE A 5 -12.30 6.37 11.35
N HIS A 6 -13.50 6.29 10.76
CA HIS A 6 -14.12 5.03 10.37
C HIS A 6 -14.98 5.20 9.11
N GLY A 7 -15.14 4.11 8.36
CA GLY A 7 -15.87 4.06 7.09
C GLY A 7 -15.52 2.80 6.30
N ALA A 8 -16.23 2.54 5.21
CA ALA A 8 -15.81 1.53 4.25
C ALA A 8 -14.52 1.98 3.56
N TRP A 9 -13.63 1.06 3.21
CA TRP A 9 -12.33 1.39 2.60
C TRP A 9 -12.47 2.25 1.33
N ASN A 10 -13.55 2.08 0.57
CA ASN A 10 -13.85 2.81 -0.66
C ASN A 10 -14.67 4.10 -0.45
N SER A 11 -15.00 4.47 0.79
CA SER A 11 -15.86 5.63 1.09
C SER A 11 -15.11 6.95 1.34
N PHE A 12 -13.77 6.89 1.47
CA PHE A 12 -12.94 8.07 1.71
C PHE A 12 -12.61 8.82 0.42
N LYS A 13 -12.07 10.04 0.53
CA LYS A 13 -11.69 10.84 -0.64
C LYS A 13 -10.56 10.15 -1.40
N TRP A 14 -10.77 9.93 -2.69
CA TRP A 14 -9.75 9.40 -3.60
C TRP A 14 -9.14 10.53 -4.43
N GLU A 15 -7.82 10.46 -4.61
CA GLU A 15 -7.03 11.39 -5.41
C GLU A 15 -6.22 10.60 -6.43
N PRO A 16 -5.89 11.19 -7.60
CA PRO A 16 -5.08 10.52 -8.61
C PRO A 16 -3.75 10.02 -8.04
N PHE A 17 -3.33 8.84 -8.48
CA PHE A 17 -2.03 8.26 -8.17
C PHE A 17 -1.32 7.83 -9.47
N PRO A 18 -0.78 8.79 -10.24
CA PRO A 18 -0.35 8.55 -11.61
C PRO A 18 0.82 7.57 -11.74
N GLU A 19 1.67 7.47 -10.71
CA GLU A 19 2.81 6.54 -10.68
C GLU A 19 2.39 5.08 -10.87
N TYR A 20 1.17 4.72 -10.46
CA TYR A 20 0.61 3.38 -10.53
C TYR A 20 -0.64 3.30 -11.44
N ASP A 21 -0.80 4.28 -12.34
CA ASP A 21 -1.97 4.44 -13.22
C ASP A 21 -3.32 4.30 -12.48
N GLY A 22 -3.38 4.93 -11.30
CA GLY A 22 -4.39 4.59 -10.32
C GLY A 22 -4.87 5.76 -9.49
N LYS A 23 -5.32 5.44 -8.27
CA LYS A 23 -5.82 6.43 -7.30
C LYS A 23 -5.52 5.95 -5.88
N LYS A 24 -5.39 6.90 -4.97
CA LYS A 24 -5.14 6.64 -3.55
C LYS A 24 -6.08 7.42 -2.66
N SER A 25 -6.26 6.94 -1.43
CA SER A 25 -6.96 7.64 -0.37
C SER A 25 -6.11 7.62 0.89
N VAL A 26 -5.72 8.80 1.39
CA VAL A 26 -5.02 8.92 2.68
C VAL A 26 -6.06 9.12 3.77
N VAL A 27 -6.26 8.09 4.60
CA VAL A 27 -7.23 8.10 5.69
C VAL A 27 -6.64 8.77 6.93
N TYR A 28 -5.36 8.53 7.19
CA TYR A 28 -4.65 9.08 8.34
C TYR A 28 -3.15 9.25 8.04
N ARG A 29 -2.59 10.33 8.58
CA ARG A 29 -1.15 10.55 8.69
C ARG A 29 -0.85 10.99 10.11
N SER A 30 0.12 10.34 10.77
CA SER A 30 0.55 10.73 12.11
C SER A 30 1.16 12.14 12.13
N ALA A 31 1.14 12.79 13.29
CA ALA A 31 1.66 14.15 13.44
C ALA A 31 3.15 14.27 13.06
N ASP A 32 3.92 13.22 13.32
CA ASP A 32 5.34 13.13 12.92
C ASP A 32 5.54 12.63 11.49
N GLY A 33 4.49 12.18 10.81
CA GLY A 33 4.52 11.65 9.45
C GLY A 33 5.13 10.25 9.32
N LYS A 34 5.35 9.54 10.42
CA LYS A 34 5.97 8.21 10.45
C LYS A 34 5.00 7.06 10.22
N ILE A 35 3.70 7.32 10.34
CA ILE A 35 2.64 6.35 10.07
C ILE A 35 1.67 6.98 9.07
N VAL A 36 1.36 6.24 8.02
CA VAL A 36 0.31 6.60 7.07
C VAL A 36 -0.59 5.40 6.87
N ALA A 37 -1.90 5.60 6.95
CA ALA A 37 -2.88 4.59 6.63
C ALA A 37 -3.76 5.08 5.49
N GLY A 38 -4.04 4.20 4.53
CA GLY A 38 -4.76 4.56 3.33
C GLY A 38 -5.31 3.38 2.57
N ALA A 39 -5.82 3.67 1.39
CA ALA A 39 -6.22 2.68 0.40
C ALA A 39 -5.65 3.07 -0.96
N ALA A 40 -5.35 2.08 -1.78
CA ALA A 40 -4.82 2.28 -3.12
C ALA A 40 -5.60 1.45 -4.14
N HIS A 41 -5.62 1.98 -5.36
CA HIS A 41 -5.99 1.30 -6.59
C HIS A 41 -4.82 1.46 -7.54
N GLU A 42 -4.26 0.36 -7.99
CA GLU A 42 -3.01 0.31 -8.74
C GLU A 42 -3.18 -0.66 -9.91
N LYS A 43 -2.51 -0.37 -11.03
CA LYS A 43 -2.67 -1.12 -12.27
C LYS A 43 -1.34 -1.33 -12.98
N GLY A 44 -1.31 -2.29 -13.89
CA GLY A 44 -0.15 -2.54 -14.75
C GLY A 44 0.99 -3.20 -14.00
N LYS A 45 2.20 -2.63 -14.11
CA LYS A 45 3.42 -3.19 -13.52
C LYS A 45 4.23 -2.09 -12.86
N ALA A 46 4.85 -2.42 -11.73
CA ALA A 46 5.73 -1.51 -11.02
C ALA A 46 6.92 -2.27 -10.41
N THR A 47 8.00 -1.55 -10.11
CA THR A 47 9.10 -2.05 -9.29
C THR A 47 9.30 -1.07 -8.15
N LEU A 48 9.32 -1.56 -6.92
CA LEU A 48 9.53 -0.73 -5.73
C LEU A 48 10.67 -1.32 -4.90
N VAL A 49 11.55 -0.45 -4.40
CA VAL A 49 12.39 -0.74 -3.24
C VAL A 49 11.73 -0.06 -2.06
N TYR A 50 11.24 -0.84 -1.11
CA TYR A 50 10.45 -0.33 0.00
C TYR A 50 11.25 0.70 0.84
N PRO A 51 10.84 1.98 0.88
CA PRO A 51 11.48 3.00 1.71
C PRO A 51 10.92 3.00 3.14
N CYS A 52 10.00 2.11 3.47
CA CYS A 52 9.42 1.92 4.79
C CYS A 52 8.82 0.52 4.83
N ASP A 53 8.41 0.08 6.00
CA ASP A 53 7.61 -1.14 6.08
C ASP A 53 6.20 -0.85 5.56
N GLU A 54 5.57 -1.84 4.94
CA GLU A 54 4.17 -1.80 4.52
C GLU A 54 3.46 -3.06 4.98
N PHE A 55 2.32 -2.88 5.65
CA PHE A 55 1.30 -3.90 5.77
C PHE A 55 0.14 -3.55 4.85
N PHE A 56 -0.32 -4.48 4.01
CA PHE A 56 -1.57 -4.28 3.27
C PHE A 56 -2.48 -5.50 3.27
N PHE A 57 -3.78 -5.24 3.12
CA PHE A 57 -4.84 -6.21 2.96
C PHE A 57 -5.50 -6.02 1.60
N VAL A 58 -5.60 -7.07 0.79
CA VAL A 58 -6.21 -7.01 -0.54
C VAL A 58 -7.73 -7.00 -0.41
N THR A 59 -8.36 -5.93 -0.89
CA THR A 59 -9.83 -5.77 -0.81
C THR A 59 -10.53 -6.24 -2.09
N GLU A 60 -9.90 -6.07 -3.25
CA GLU A 60 -10.38 -6.48 -4.57
C GLU A 60 -9.22 -6.83 -5.52
N GLY A 61 -9.52 -7.59 -6.57
CA GLY A 61 -8.54 -8.00 -7.58
C GLY A 61 -7.43 -8.92 -7.04
N TRP A 62 -6.28 -8.88 -7.71
CA TRP A 62 -5.07 -9.61 -7.33
C TRP A 62 -3.80 -8.81 -7.62
N ILE A 63 -2.74 -9.14 -6.89
CA ILE A 63 -1.39 -8.65 -7.12
C ILE A 63 -0.43 -9.83 -7.15
N LYS A 64 0.39 -9.93 -8.21
CA LYS A 64 1.52 -10.83 -8.28
C LYS A 64 2.75 -10.10 -7.78
N CYS A 65 3.43 -10.68 -6.80
CA CYS A 65 4.62 -10.14 -6.17
C CYS A 65 5.82 -11.03 -6.47
N GLU A 66 6.91 -10.44 -6.93
CA GLU A 66 8.19 -11.10 -7.14
C GLU A 66 9.28 -10.40 -6.31
N PRO A 67 9.40 -10.70 -5.01
CA PRO A 67 10.41 -10.09 -4.15
C PRO A 67 11.81 -10.65 -4.48
N GLU A 68 12.81 -9.78 -4.53
CA GLU A 68 14.19 -10.15 -4.83
C GLU A 68 14.73 -11.14 -3.79
N GLY A 69 15.20 -12.31 -4.26
CA GLY A 69 15.74 -13.35 -3.41
C GLY A 69 14.70 -14.21 -2.67
N GLN A 70 13.40 -14.08 -2.98
CA GLN A 70 12.32 -14.84 -2.35
C GLN A 70 11.44 -15.54 -3.40
N GLU A 71 10.59 -16.47 -2.95
CA GLU A 71 9.60 -17.10 -3.81
C GLU A 71 8.52 -16.10 -4.23
N ALA A 72 8.16 -16.11 -5.51
CA ALA A 72 7.07 -15.28 -6.02
C ALA A 72 5.71 -15.81 -5.53
N PHE A 73 4.79 -14.91 -5.27
CA PHE A 73 3.44 -15.25 -4.84
C PHE A 73 2.39 -14.36 -5.49
N THR A 74 1.13 -14.74 -5.38
CA THR A 74 -0.01 -13.92 -5.78
C THR A 74 -0.92 -13.76 -4.59
N ALA A 75 -1.15 -12.52 -4.17
CA ALA A 75 -2.13 -12.18 -3.15
C ALA A 75 -3.44 -11.79 -3.82
N THR A 76 -4.54 -12.27 -3.25
CA THR A 76 -5.91 -12.10 -3.74
C THR A 76 -6.78 -11.55 -2.62
N LYS A 77 -8.02 -11.18 -2.92
CA LYS A 77 -8.97 -10.67 -1.94
C LYS A 77 -9.01 -11.52 -0.65
N GLY A 78 -8.74 -10.87 0.48
CA GLY A 78 -8.69 -11.53 1.79
C GLY A 78 -7.28 -11.80 2.29
N ASP A 79 -6.28 -11.77 1.42
CA ASP A 79 -4.89 -11.98 1.79
C ASP A 79 -4.28 -10.71 2.42
N VAL A 80 -3.33 -10.95 3.32
CA VAL A 80 -2.47 -9.92 3.92
C VAL A 80 -1.05 -10.08 3.43
N VAL A 81 -0.36 -8.96 3.26
CA VAL A 81 1.04 -8.93 2.85
C VAL A 81 1.78 -7.95 3.74
N TYR A 82 3.01 -8.32 4.10
CA TYR A 82 3.92 -7.45 4.80
C TYR A 82 5.26 -7.41 4.04
N PHE A 83 5.73 -6.21 3.73
CA PHE A 83 7.07 -6.00 3.19
C PHE A 83 7.88 -5.14 4.15
N GLU A 84 9.07 -5.62 4.50
CA GLU A 84 10.04 -4.86 5.28
C GLU A 84 10.71 -3.81 4.39
N ARG A 85 11.11 -2.69 5.00
CA ARG A 85 11.96 -1.70 4.36
C ARG A 85 13.18 -2.35 3.71
N GLY A 86 13.50 -1.92 2.49
CA GLY A 86 14.62 -2.42 1.70
C GLY A 86 14.27 -3.62 0.82
N THR A 87 13.10 -4.24 1.03
CA THR A 87 12.61 -5.28 0.11
C THR A 87 12.42 -4.67 -1.27
N LYS A 88 13.03 -5.28 -2.29
CA LYS A 88 12.77 -4.92 -3.69
C LYS A 88 11.75 -5.89 -4.26
N VAL A 89 10.69 -5.39 -4.86
CA VAL A 89 9.60 -6.22 -5.40
C VAL A 89 9.23 -5.74 -6.80
N ASN A 90 9.07 -6.68 -7.73
CA ASN A 90 8.36 -6.42 -8.98
C ASN A 90 6.90 -6.83 -8.82
N PHE A 91 5.99 -5.98 -9.28
CA PHE A 91 4.56 -6.16 -9.17
C PHE A 91 3.90 -6.27 -10.54
N GLU A 92 2.86 -7.08 -10.61
CA GLU A 92 1.85 -7.06 -11.65
C GLU A 92 0.47 -7.03 -10.98
N PHE A 93 -0.36 -6.06 -11.37
CA PHE A 93 -1.66 -5.81 -10.76
C PHE A 93 -2.78 -6.19 -11.72
N SER A 94 -3.88 -6.72 -11.20
CA SER A 94 -5.13 -6.78 -11.97
C SER A 94 -5.72 -5.38 -12.19
N GLU A 95 -6.52 -5.21 -13.24
CA GLU A 95 -7.20 -3.95 -13.56
C GLU A 95 -8.12 -3.41 -12.45
N ASP A 96 -8.55 -4.29 -11.56
CA ASP A 96 -9.46 -4.06 -10.44
C ASP A 96 -8.78 -4.27 -9.08
N PHE A 97 -7.44 -4.22 -9.00
CA PHE A 97 -6.73 -4.40 -7.74
C PHE A 97 -6.93 -3.21 -6.80
N TYR A 98 -7.38 -3.51 -5.58
CA TYR A 98 -7.49 -2.55 -4.48
C TYR A 98 -6.92 -3.14 -3.20
N ASN A 99 -6.30 -2.29 -2.39
CA ASN A 99 -5.81 -2.65 -1.07
C ASN A 99 -6.06 -1.55 -0.04
N VAL A 100 -5.99 -1.93 1.24
CA VAL A 100 -5.84 -1.02 2.38
C VAL A 100 -4.47 -1.26 2.97
N ALA A 101 -3.68 -0.19 3.12
CA ALA A 101 -2.29 -0.26 3.52
C ALA A 101 -1.99 0.63 4.74
N ILE A 102 -1.01 0.20 5.52
CA ILE A 102 -0.36 0.96 6.57
C ILE A 102 1.14 0.99 6.26
N PHE A 103 1.66 2.20 6.08
CA PHE A 103 3.08 2.47 5.89
C PHE A 103 3.71 2.91 7.21
N ILE A 104 4.83 2.30 7.57
CA ILE A 104 5.47 2.45 8.89
C ILE A 104 6.95 2.79 8.69
N SER A 105 7.35 3.99 9.11
CA SER A 105 8.76 4.37 9.17
C SER A 105 9.50 3.54 10.22
N THR A 106 10.59 2.92 9.80
CA THR A 106 11.50 2.14 10.64
C THR A 106 12.88 2.79 10.82
N ASP A 107 13.17 3.87 10.07
CA ASP A 107 14.44 4.61 10.13
C ASP A 107 14.32 5.98 10.83
N GLY A 108 13.10 6.36 11.23
CA GLY A 108 12.82 7.64 11.88
C GLY A 108 12.53 8.80 10.92
N GLU A 109 12.63 8.58 9.61
CA GLU A 109 12.25 9.55 8.58
C GLU A 109 10.74 9.50 8.30
N LYS A 110 10.22 10.53 7.64
CA LYS A 110 8.79 10.55 7.26
C LYS A 110 8.52 9.57 6.13
N VAL A 111 7.34 8.93 6.17
CA VAL A 111 6.87 8.11 5.05
C VAL A 111 6.60 9.01 3.84
N SER A 112 7.28 8.71 2.74
CA SER A 112 7.17 9.39 1.44
C SER A 112 6.22 8.71 0.45
N LEU A 113 5.90 7.43 0.69
CA LEU A 113 4.83 6.73 -0.02
C LEU A 113 3.48 7.35 0.37
N VAL A 114 2.59 7.47 -0.61
CA VAL A 114 1.24 8.08 -0.58
C VAL A 114 1.11 9.58 -0.32
#